data_AF-A0A9C7QN49-F1
#
_entry.id   AF-A0A9C7QN49-F1
#
_cell.length_a   1.000
_cell.length_b   1.000
_cell.length_c   1.000
_cell.angle_alpha   90.00
_cell.angle_beta   90.00
_cell.angle_gamma   90.00
#
_symmetry.space_group_name_H-M   'P 1'
#
loop_
_entity.id
_entity.type
_entity.pdbx_description
1 polymer ?
#
loop_
_entity_poly.entity_id
_entity_poly.type
_entity_poly.pdbx_seq_one_letter_code
_entity_poly.pdbx_strand_id
1 'polypeptide(L)'
;MDAIQKGHNDLGQFVAIKIDKNVYSICAIMKTCYTLTDDYYMHVTNPTPEQYVVYLYAMSPVPADDEIHILAVQRFLQELYDNQLRKILIAETQQIHEVIVKKAFEPAINLVVEDIKTDPLNIMISAV
;
A
#
# COMPACT_ATOMS: atom_id res chain seq x y z
N MET A 1 -14.96 14.87 -19.20
CA MET A 1 -15.66 13.85 -18.38
C MET A 1 -15.01 13.85 -17.02
N ASP A 2 -15.73 14.27 -15.99
CA ASP A 2 -15.14 14.45 -14.67
C ASP A 2 -14.63 13.13 -14.08
N ALA A 3 -13.36 13.14 -13.67
CA ALA A 3 -12.73 12.04 -12.93
C ALA A 3 -13.28 11.91 -11.51
N ILE A 4 -13.97 12.94 -11.02
CA ILE A 4 -14.54 13.04 -9.68
C ILE A 4 -16.04 13.29 -9.82
N GLN A 5 -16.86 12.48 -9.15
CA GLN A 5 -18.31 12.63 -9.14
C GLN A 5 -18.82 12.69 -7.70
N LYS A 6 -19.65 13.68 -7.38
CA LYS A 6 -20.38 13.74 -6.11
C LYS A 6 -21.76 13.11 -6.30
N GLY A 7 -22.30 12.47 -5.27
CA GLY A 7 -23.61 11.85 -5.32
C GLY A 7 -24.20 11.58 -3.95
N HIS A 8 -25.41 11.02 -3.95
CA HIS A 8 -26.13 10.60 -2.75
C HIS A 8 -26.83 9.27 -3.02
N ASN A 9 -26.79 8.35 -2.06
CA ASN A 9 -27.51 7.08 -2.08
C ASN A 9 -27.99 6.70 -0.67
N ASP A 10 -28.50 5.49 -0.50
CA ASP A 10 -29.00 4.98 0.78
C ASP A 10 -27.95 4.97 1.91
N LEU A 11 -26.66 5.02 1.58
CA LEU A 11 -25.55 5.08 2.54
C LEU A 11 -25.15 6.53 2.89
N GLY A 12 -25.73 7.53 2.23
CA GLY A 12 -25.47 8.95 2.43
C GLY A 12 -24.79 9.63 1.24
N GLN A 13 -24.19 10.79 1.50
CA GLN A 13 -23.42 11.55 0.51
C GLN A 13 -22.07 10.88 0.26
N PHE A 14 -21.66 10.86 -1.00
CA PHE A 14 -20.39 10.25 -1.40
C PHE A 14 -19.66 11.04 -2.47
N VAL A 15 -18.35 10.79 -2.53
CA VAL A 15 -17.50 11.19 -3.64
C VAL A 15 -16.93 9.94 -4.30
N ALA A 16 -17.05 9.85 -5.62
CA ALA A 16 -16.51 8.80 -6.44
C ALA A 16 -15.32 9.31 -7.25
N ILE A 17 -14.19 8.61 -7.18
CA ILE A 17 -12.95 8.94 -7.88
C ILE A 17 -12.65 7.83 -8.88
N LYS A 18 -12.55 8.18 -10.17
CA LYS A 18 -12.14 7.27 -11.24
C LYS A 18 -10.61 7.21 -11.30
N ILE A 19 -10.06 6.00 -11.30
CA ILE A 19 -8.61 5.75 -11.27
C ILE A 19 -8.24 4.86 -12.45
N ASP A 20 -7.25 5.30 -13.24
CA ASP A 20 -6.69 4.53 -14.35
C ASP A 20 -5.73 3.44 -13.84
N LYS A 21 -5.96 2.20 -14.28
CA LYS A 21 -5.15 1.03 -13.91
C LYS A 21 -3.77 1.00 -14.52
N ASN A 22 -3.55 1.74 -15.61
CA ASN A 22 -2.25 1.88 -16.24
C ASN A 22 -1.32 2.80 -15.44
N VAL A 23 -1.88 3.66 -14.57
CA VAL A 23 -1.12 4.61 -13.74
C VAL A 23 -0.96 4.08 -12.33
N TYR A 24 -2.05 3.60 -11.73
CA TYR A 24 -2.08 3.19 -10.33
C TYR A 24 -2.40 1.71 -10.19
N SER A 25 -1.53 1.00 -9.47
CA SER A 25 -1.76 -0.42 -9.17
C SER A 25 -2.81 -0.61 -8.08
N ILE A 26 -3.51 -1.74 -8.11
CA ILE A 26 -4.49 -2.09 -7.06
C ILE A 26 -3.88 -2.08 -5.65
N CYS A 27 -2.62 -2.49 -5.49
CA CYS A 27 -1.94 -2.45 -4.20
C CYS A 27 -1.79 -1.01 -3.66
N ALA A 28 -1.53 -0.03 -4.53
CA ALA A 28 -1.43 1.37 -4.11
C ALA A 28 -2.80 1.89 -3.69
N ILE A 29 -3.84 1.60 -4.48
CA ILE A 29 -5.23 1.98 -4.17
C ILE A 29 -5.67 1.42 -2.82
N MET A 30 -5.48 0.12 -2.59
CA MET A 30 -5.90 -0.52 -1.34
C MET A 30 -5.14 0.00 -0.12
N LYS A 31 -3.83 0.31 -0.25
CA LYS A 31 -3.05 0.94 0.83
C LYS A 31 -3.57 2.34 1.15
N THR A 32 -3.88 3.13 0.11
CA THR A 32 -4.46 4.46 0.30
C THR A 32 -5.82 4.41 0.96
N CYS A 33 -6.67 3.46 0.57
CA CYS A 33 -7.92 3.22 1.28
C CYS A 33 -7.62 2.90 2.75
N TYR A 34 -6.73 1.97 3.05
CA TYR A 34 -6.40 1.64 4.44
C TYR A 34 -5.93 2.85 5.27
N THR A 35 -5.15 3.78 4.69
CA THR A 35 -4.70 5.01 5.37
C THR A 35 -5.86 5.95 5.78
N LEU A 36 -7.01 5.85 5.11
CA LEU A 36 -8.12 6.78 5.28
C LEU A 36 -9.34 6.18 5.98
N THR A 37 -9.24 4.92 6.45
CA THR A 37 -10.37 4.23 7.09
C THR A 37 -10.78 4.80 8.43
N ASP A 38 -9.96 5.65 9.05
CA ASP A 38 -10.30 6.29 10.32
C ASP A 38 -11.35 7.41 10.13
N ASP A 39 -11.37 8.05 8.95
CA ASP A 39 -12.20 9.21 8.66
C ASP A 39 -13.35 8.90 7.67
N TYR A 40 -13.17 7.87 6.83
CA TYR A 40 -14.08 7.57 5.72
C TYR A 40 -14.41 6.07 5.63
N TYR A 41 -15.69 5.75 5.38
CA TYR A 41 -16.06 4.47 4.81
C TYR A 41 -15.74 4.47 3.32
N MET A 42 -15.12 3.40 2.84
CA MET A 42 -14.68 3.30 1.44
C MET A 42 -15.13 2.03 0.77
N HIS A 43 -15.36 2.15 -0.53
CA HIS A 43 -15.71 1.03 -1.38
C HIS A 43 -15.01 1.18 -2.74
N VAL A 44 -14.39 0.10 -3.22
CA VAL A 44 -13.70 0.09 -4.52
C VAL A 44 -14.45 -0.84 -5.47
N THR A 45 -14.85 -0.32 -6.63
CA THR A 45 -15.41 -1.09 -7.72
C THR A 45 -14.48 -1.12 -8.92
N ASN A 46 -14.75 -2.07 -9.81
CA ASN A 46 -14.02 -2.25 -11.06
C ASN A 46 -15.04 -2.29 -12.21
N PRO A 47 -15.62 -1.14 -12.60
CA PRO A 47 -16.69 -1.11 -13.58
C PRO A 47 -16.19 -1.38 -15.01
N THR A 48 -14.92 -1.12 -15.29
CA THR A 48 -14.33 -1.35 -16.62
C THR A 48 -12.94 -2.00 -16.51
N PRO A 49 -12.47 -2.70 -17.55
CA PRO A 49 -11.13 -3.30 -17.55
C PRO A 49 -10.01 -2.29 -17.27
N GLU A 50 -10.20 -1.01 -17.61
CA GLU A 50 -9.18 0.04 -17.54
C GLU A 50 -9.28 0.91 -16.28
N GLN A 51 -10.40 0.85 -15.54
CA GLN A 51 -10.65 1.80 -14.44
C GLN A 51 -11.10 1.12 -13.16
N TYR A 52 -10.59 1.62 -12.05
CA TYR A 52 -11.21 1.46 -10.73
C TYR A 52 -12.05 2.69 -10.42
N VAL A 53 -13.08 2.51 -9.58
CA VAL A 53 -13.82 3.62 -8.99
C VAL A 53 -13.79 3.46 -7.48
N VAL A 54 -13.34 4.49 -6.79
CA VAL A 54 -13.28 4.53 -5.32
C VAL A 54 -14.35 5.46 -4.82
N TYR A 55 -15.24 4.95 -3.98
CA TYR A 55 -16.29 5.70 -3.30
C TYR A 55 -15.83 6.02 -1.88
N LEU A 56 -15.97 7.27 -1.47
CA LEU A 56 -15.68 7.77 -0.13
C LEU A 56 -16.96 8.32 0.49
N TYR A 57 -17.30 7.82 1.68
CA TYR A 57 -18.40 8.26 2.52
C TYR A 57 -17.83 8.76 3.84
N ALA A 58 -18.15 9.98 4.26
CA ALA A 58 -17.64 10.49 5.53
C ALA A 58 -18.34 9.80 6.72
N MET A 59 -17.57 9.44 7.76
CA MET A 59 -18.13 8.77 8.94
C MET A 59 -18.91 9.70 9.87
N SER A 60 -18.45 10.94 9.99
CA SER A 60 -19.17 11.98 10.75
C SER A 60 -20.11 12.75 9.83
N PRO A 61 -21.24 13.28 10.33
CA PRO A 61 -22.08 14.19 9.57
C PRO A 61 -21.26 15.42 9.22
N VAL A 62 -20.80 15.45 7.97
CA VAL A 62 -20.11 16.59 7.40
C VAL A 62 -21.19 17.61 7.06
N PRO A 63 -21.02 18.90 7.41
CA PRO A 63 -21.84 19.95 6.81
C PRO A 63 -21.87 19.74 5.29
N ALA A 64 -22.97 20.06 4.61
CA ALA A 64 -23.07 19.92 3.16
C ALA A 64 -22.18 20.93 2.39
N ASP A 65 -21.03 21.29 2.97
CA ASP A 65 -20.07 22.22 2.43
C ASP A 65 -19.11 21.47 1.52
N ASP A 66 -18.99 21.97 0.30
CA ASP A 66 -18.23 21.34 -0.78
C ASP A 66 -16.73 21.19 -0.47
N GLU A 67 -16.22 21.97 0.48
CA GLU A 67 -14.81 22.03 0.86
C GLU A 67 -14.29 20.73 1.50
N ILE A 68 -15.09 20.06 2.32
CA ILE A 68 -14.63 18.86 3.03
C ILE A 68 -14.50 17.68 2.05
N HIS A 69 -15.40 17.60 1.07
CA HIS A 69 -15.29 16.64 -0.04
C HIS A 69 -14.07 16.91 -0.92
N ILE A 70 -13.69 18.18 -1.13
CA ILE A 70 -12.47 18.53 -1.88
C ILE A 70 -11.22 18.09 -1.11
N LEU A 71 -11.16 18.36 0.20
CA LEU A 71 -10.02 17.98 1.04
C LEU A 71 -9.84 16.46 1.10
N ALA A 72 -10.95 15.70 1.22
CA ALA A 72 -10.93 14.24 1.19
C ALA A 72 -10.31 13.70 -0.11
N VAL A 73 -10.73 14.25 -1.26
CA VAL A 73 -10.20 13.84 -2.57
C VAL A 73 -8.73 14.22 -2.72
N GLN A 74 -8.34 15.43 -2.33
CA GLN A 74 -6.94 15.87 -2.39
C GLN A 74 -6.04 14.97 -1.56
N ARG A 75 -6.43 14.69 -0.31
CA ARG A 75 -5.68 13.78 0.57
C ARG A 75 -5.62 12.37 -0.01
N PHE A 76 -6.72 11.85 -0.54
CA PHE A 76 -6.75 10.55 -1.21
C PHE A 76 -5.77 10.48 -2.39
N LEU A 77 -5.79 11.48 -3.28
CA LEU A 77 -4.92 11.50 -4.46
C LEU A 77 -3.44 11.65 -4.09
N GLN A 78 -3.14 12.46 -3.07
CA GLN A 78 -1.77 12.59 -2.54
C GLN A 78 -1.25 11.25 -2.01
N GLU A 79 -2.01 10.61 -1.11
CA GLU A 79 -1.64 9.32 -0.54
C GLU A 79 -1.55 8.21 -1.60
N LEU A 80 -2.42 8.23 -2.62
CA LEU A 80 -2.35 7.33 -3.77
C LEU A 80 -1.05 7.50 -4.55
N TYR A 81 -0.69 8.74 -4.85
CA TYR A 81 0.56 9.05 -5.52
C TYR A 81 1.77 8.55 -4.71
N ASP A 82 1.81 8.86 -3.41
CA ASP A 82 2.91 8.46 -2.54
C ASP A 82 3.03 6.94 -2.40
N ASN A 83 1.90 6.22 -2.28
CA ASN A 83 1.90 4.76 -2.23
C ASN A 83 2.35 4.12 -3.54
N GLN A 84 1.98 4.69 -4.69
CA GLN A 84 2.42 4.21 -5.99
C GLN A 84 3.91 4.49 -6.21
N LEU A 85 4.38 5.69 -5.87
CA LEU A 85 5.79 6.07 -5.96
C LEU A 85 6.66 5.21 -5.05
N ARG A 86 6.25 4.98 -3.81
CA ARG A 86 6.93 4.06 -2.89
C ARG A 86 7.04 2.65 -3.47
N LYS A 87 5.98 2.16 -4.14
CA LYS A 87 6.02 0.86 -4.81
C LYS A 87 7.02 0.82 -5.96
N ILE A 88 7.07 1.86 -6.79
CA ILE A 88 8.05 1.99 -7.88
C ILE A 88 9.48 1.98 -7.32
N LEU A 89 9.74 2.82 -6.32
CA LEU A 89 11.07 2.92 -5.70
C LEU A 89 11.51 1.59 -5.07
N ILE A 90 10.62 0.87 -4.37
CA ILE A 90 10.95 -0.44 -3.82
C ILE A 90 11.31 -1.41 -4.94
N ALA A 91 10.52 -1.44 -6.02
CA ALA A 91 10.80 -2.33 -7.15
C ALA A 91 12.16 -2.03 -7.81
N GLU A 92 12.50 -0.74 -7.96
CA GLU A 92 13.77 -0.31 -8.55
C GLU A 92 14.98 -0.54 -7.63
N THR A 93 14.80 -0.41 -6.31
CA THR A 93 15.90 -0.49 -5.33
C THR A 93 16.01 -1.84 -4.63
N GLN A 94 15.13 -2.80 -4.92
CA GLN A 94 15.08 -4.12 -4.29
C GLN A 94 16.44 -4.84 -4.30
N GLN A 95 17.13 -4.84 -5.44
CA GLN A 95 18.44 -5.50 -5.56
C GLN A 95 19.51 -4.84 -4.70
N ILE A 96 19.53 -3.50 -4.64
CA ILE A 96 20.47 -2.76 -3.81
C ILE A 96 20.18 -3.05 -2.34
N HIS A 97 18.91 -3.05 -1.94
CA HIS A 97 18.47 -3.38 -0.60
C HIS A 97 18.93 -4.80 -0.19
N GLU A 98 18.76 -5.80 -1.05
CA GLU A 98 19.21 -7.17 -0.81
C GLU A 98 20.73 -7.27 -0.63
N VAL A 99 21.51 -6.54 -1.43
CA VAL A 99 22.98 -6.48 -1.29
C VAL A 99 23.38 -5.84 0.03
N ILE A 100 22.74 -4.73 0.41
CA ILE A 100 22.99 -4.06 1.70
C ILE A 100 22.71 -5.02 2.86
N VAL A 101 21.56 -5.68 2.85
CA VAL A 101 21.19 -6.67 3.88
C VAL A 101 22.23 -7.79 3.91
N LYS A 102 22.56 -8.40 2.76
CA LYS A 102 23.54 -9.48 2.69
C LYS A 102 24.90 -9.06 3.25
N LYS A 103 25.37 -7.85 2.94
CA LYS A 103 26.63 -7.30 3.46
C LYS A 103 26.58 -7.01 4.95
N ALA A 104 25.48 -6.47 5.46
CA ALA A 104 25.31 -6.21 6.89
C ALA A 104 25.34 -7.49 7.74
N PHE A 105 24.83 -8.60 7.20
CA PHE A 105 24.80 -9.90 7.87
C PHE A 105 25.98 -10.84 7.53
N GLU A 106 26.87 -10.44 6.61
CA GLU A 106 28.04 -11.24 6.20
C GLU A 106 28.95 -11.64 7.39
N PRO A 107 29.26 -10.76 8.38
CA PRO A 107 30.07 -11.15 9.53
C PRO A 107 29.42 -12.22 10.40
N ALA A 108 28.10 -12.15 10.60
CA ALA A 108 27.36 -13.12 11.39
C ALA A 108 27.32 -14.50 10.70
N ILE A 109 27.17 -14.52 9.37
CA ILE A 109 27.22 -15.76 8.58
C ILE A 109 28.61 -16.40 8.69
N ASN A 110 29.69 -15.61 8.60
CA ASN A 110 31.05 -16.12 8.67
C ASN A 110 31.37 -16.74 10.05
N LEU A 111 30.88 -16.17 11.14
CA LEU A 111 31.05 -16.73 12.49
C LEU A 111 30.41 -18.12 12.62
N VAL A 112 29.19 -18.31 12.09
CA VAL A 112 28.52 -19.63 12.10
C VAL A 112 29.29 -20.65 11.26
N VAL A 113 29.86 -20.24 10.12
CA VAL A 113 30.63 -21.14 9.24
C VAL A 113 31.97 -21.53 9.88
N GLU A 114 32.60 -20.65 10.65
CA GLU A 114 33.82 -20.95 11.40
C GLU A 114 33.57 -21.94 12.54
N ASP A 115 32.47 -21.78 13.30
CA ASP A 115 32.07 -22.72 14.37
C ASP A 115 31.78 -24.14 13.83
N ILE A 116 31.21 -24.27 12.63
CA ILE A 116 30.96 -25.58 12.00
C ILE A 116 32.28 -26.26 11.57
N LYS A 117 33.32 -25.50 11.22
CA LYS A 117 34.62 -26.05 10.82
C LYS A 117 35.47 -26.48 12.02
N THR A 118 35.28 -25.88 13.18
CA THR A 118 36.07 -26.17 14.39
C THR A 118 35.52 -27.32 15.22
N ASP A 119 34.27 -27.76 15.00
CA ASP A 119 33.69 -28.93 15.67
C ASP A 119 33.19 -30.02 14.70
N PRO A 120 34.11 -30.84 14.14
CA PRO A 120 33.73 -31.99 13.32
C PRO A 120 33.09 -33.15 14.12
N LEU A 121 32.98 -33.06 15.45
CA LEU A 121 32.53 -34.17 16.30
C LEU A 121 31.08 -34.07 16.78
N ASN A 122 30.37 -32.97 16.52
CA ASN A 122 29.00 -32.79 17.00
C ASN A 122 27.89 -33.30 16.06
N ILE A 123 28.25 -33.93 14.93
CA ILE A 123 27.27 -34.49 13.97
C ILE A 123 26.74 -35.88 14.41
N MET A 124 27.23 -36.44 15.52
CA MET A 124 26.85 -37.80 15.97
C MET A 124 26.11 -37.88 17.31
N ILE A 125 25.42 -36.82 17.75
CA ILE A 125 24.53 -36.90 18.93
C ILE A 125 23.18 -36.23 18.65
N SER A 126 22.44 -36.77 17.69
CA SER A 126 20.97 -36.62 17.67
C SER A 126 20.34 -37.77 16.89
N ALA A 127 20.54 -38.98 17.42
CA ALA A 127 19.81 -40.17 17.04
C ALA A 127 19.68 -41.08 18.26
N VAL A 128 18.87 -40.64 19.23
CA VAL A 128 18.18 -41.51 20.21
C VAL A 128 16.81 -40.92 20.44
#